data_AF-J3JKL3-F1
#
_entry.id   AF-J3JKL3-F1
#
_cell.length_a   1.000
_cell.length_b   1.000
_cell.length_c   1.000
_cell.angle_alpha   90.00
_cell.angle_beta   90.00
_cell.angle_gamma   90.00
#
_symmetry.space_group_name_H-M   'P 1'
#
loop_
_entity.id
_entity.type
_entity.pdbx_description
1 polymer ?
#
loop_
_entity_poly.entity_id
_entity_poly.type
_entity_poly.pdbx_seq_one_letter_code
_entity_poly.pdbx_strand_id
1 'polypeptide(L)'
;AAAAEIALGSASASAGALVTIEVTPLHEMTSGKLAAQCGHAAQLAWESSAMDPAVRRAWADDGYRVRVVVPSREQWETAARPVRVIDAGFTELDGPTETTRAYW
;
A
#
# COMPACT_ATOMS: atom_id res chain seq x y z
N ALA A 1 10.23 -19.80 8.80
CA ALA A 1 9.76 -18.43 9.13
C ALA A 1 8.24 -18.42 9.08
N ALA A 2 7.57 -17.67 9.94
CA ALA A 2 6.09 -17.68 10.09
C ALA A 2 5.31 -17.52 8.76
N ALA A 3 5.91 -16.87 7.76
CA ALA A 3 5.32 -16.76 6.41
C ALA A 3 5.09 -18.11 5.70
N ALA A 4 5.86 -19.16 6.03
CA ALA A 4 5.71 -20.49 5.44
C ALA A 4 4.50 -21.27 5.99
N GLU A 5 3.89 -20.79 7.08
CA GLU A 5 2.73 -21.42 7.74
C GLU A 5 1.40 -20.78 7.31
N ILE A 6 1.44 -19.71 6.50
CA ILE A 6 0.23 -19.05 6.01
C ILE A 6 -0.27 -19.78 4.76
N ALA A 7 -1.30 -20.61 4.94
CA ALA A 7 -2.07 -21.12 3.81
C ALA A 7 -2.89 -20.00 3.18
N LEU A 8 -2.47 -19.52 2.01
CA LEU A 8 -3.23 -18.53 1.24
C LEU A 8 -4.53 -19.17 0.72
N GLY A 9 -5.65 -18.85 1.37
CA GLY A 9 -6.99 -19.23 0.90
C GLY A 9 -7.55 -18.27 -0.15
N SER A 10 -8.65 -18.65 -0.80
CA SER A 10 -9.38 -17.81 -1.79
C SER A 10 -9.86 -16.47 -1.24
N ALA A 11 -9.94 -16.32 0.09
CA ALA A 11 -10.29 -15.07 0.78
C ALA A 11 -9.20 -13.99 0.72
N SER A 12 -7.95 -14.36 0.40
CA SER A 12 -6.82 -13.42 0.23
C SER A 12 -6.42 -13.28 -1.25
N ALA A 13 -7.41 -13.24 -2.15
CA ALA A 13 -7.15 -13.03 -3.56
C ALA A 13 -6.77 -11.57 -3.81
N SER A 14 -5.53 -11.34 -4.25
CA SER A 14 -5.02 -10.04 -4.68
C SER A 14 -5.46 -9.66 -6.10
N ALA A 15 -6.08 -10.59 -6.82
CA ALA A 15 -6.64 -10.36 -8.15
C ALA A 15 -7.90 -9.48 -8.06
N GLY A 16 -7.99 -8.50 -8.96
CA GLY A 16 -9.15 -7.63 -9.09
C GLY A 16 -9.38 -6.65 -7.94
N ALA A 17 -8.43 -6.50 -7.00
CA ALA A 17 -8.54 -5.45 -5.98
C ALA A 17 -8.43 -4.07 -6.66
N LEU A 18 -9.35 -3.18 -6.32
CA LEU A 18 -9.44 -1.85 -6.93
C LEU A 18 -8.31 -0.93 -6.49
N VAL A 19 -7.83 -1.06 -5.26
CA VAL A 19 -6.74 -0.26 -4.73
C VAL A 19 -5.44 -1.05 -4.71
N THR A 20 -4.39 -0.50 -5.29
CA THR A 20 -3.02 -1.03 -5.19
C THR A 20 -2.19 -0.14 -4.26
N ILE A 21 -1.47 -0.79 -3.35
CA ILE A 21 -0.45 -0.18 -2.50
C ILE A 21 0.92 -0.63 -3.01
N GLU A 22 1.75 0.34 -3.37
CA GLU A 22 3.16 0.12 -3.69
C GLU A 22 4.00 0.30 -2.42
N VAL A 23 4.84 -0.67 -2.10
CA VAL A 23 5.86 -0.58 -1.04
C VAL A 23 7.17 -0.16 -1.67
N THR A 24 7.88 0.78 -1.03
CA THR A 24 9.15 1.29 -1.53
C THR A 24 10.14 0.14 -1.82
N PRO A 25 10.73 0.07 -3.03
CA PRO A 25 11.79 -0.89 -3.34
C PRO A 25 13.16 -0.42 -2.83
N LEU A 26 13.22 0.74 -2.16
CA LEU A 26 14.46 1.44 -1.81
C LEU A 26 14.98 1.07 -0.42
N HIS A 27 14.11 0.62 0.48
CA HIS A 27 14.43 0.34 1.87
C HIS A 27 13.67 -0.88 2.36
N GLU A 28 14.33 -1.71 3.16
CA GLU A 28 13.65 -2.78 3.88
C GLU A 28 12.91 -2.21 5.08
N MET A 29 11.77 -2.81 5.41
CA MET A 29 10.99 -2.49 6.60
C MET A 29 10.68 -3.79 7.35
N THR A 30 10.63 -3.71 8.68
CA THR A 30 10.08 -4.80 9.48
C THR A 30 8.64 -5.09 9.05
N SER A 31 8.20 -6.34 9.15
CA SER A 31 6.86 -6.73 8.69
C SER A 31 5.73 -5.95 9.36
N GLY A 32 5.86 -5.65 10.66
CA GLY A 32 4.91 -4.81 11.39
C GLY A 32 4.85 -3.38 10.87
N LYS A 33 6.01 -2.78 10.56
CA LYS A 33 6.09 -1.45 9.97
C LYS A 33 5.50 -1.42 8.57
N LEU A 34 5.83 -2.40 7.73
CA LEU A 34 5.25 -2.53 6.38
C LEU A 34 3.72 -2.61 6.45
N ALA A 35 3.17 -3.45 7.33
CA ALA A 35 1.74 -3.58 7.51
C ALA A 35 1.08 -2.26 7.94
N ALA A 36 1.69 -1.54 8.89
CA ALA A 36 1.21 -0.24 9.34
C ALA A 36 1.21 0.80 8.20
N GLN A 37 2.29 0.89 7.42
CA GLN A 37 2.37 1.83 6.30
C GLN A 37 1.36 1.51 5.20
N CYS A 38 1.13 0.22 4.91
CA CYS A 38 0.05 -0.19 4.01
C CYS A 38 -1.33 0.24 4.54
N GLY A 39 -1.58 0.09 5.84
CA GLY A 39 -2.80 0.59 6.49
C GLY A 39 -2.98 2.10 6.32
N HIS A 40 -1.93 2.89 6.57
CA HIS A 40 -1.95 4.34 6.36
C HIS A 40 -2.23 4.72 4.90
N ALA A 41 -1.59 4.05 3.94
CA ALA A 41 -1.81 4.30 2.52
C ALA A 41 -3.26 4.00 2.11
N ALA A 42 -3.85 2.90 2.60
CA ALA A 42 -5.25 2.56 2.35
C ALA A 42 -6.20 3.61 2.93
N GLN A 43 -5.97 4.05 4.17
CA GLN A 43 -6.79 5.08 4.81
C GLN A 43 -6.74 6.40 4.02
N LEU A 44 -5.55 6.87 3.66
CA LEU A 44 -5.39 8.09 2.88
C LEU A 44 -6.02 7.98 1.48
N ALA A 45 -6.00 6.80 0.85
CA ALA A 45 -6.69 6.55 -0.41
C ALA A 45 -8.21 6.69 -0.24
N TRP A 46 -8.77 6.12 0.83
CA TRP A 46 -10.20 6.25 1.15
C TRP A 46 -10.61 7.71 1.34
N GLU A 47 -9.82 8.48 2.08
CA GLU A 47 -10.06 9.90 2.39
C GLU A 47 -9.76 10.84 1.20
N SER A 48 -9.03 10.37 0.19
CA SER A 48 -8.57 11.20 -0.93
C SER A 48 -9.73 11.78 -1.75
N SER A 49 -9.75 13.09 -1.93
CA SER A 49 -10.72 13.77 -2.81
C SER A 49 -10.53 13.41 -4.30
N ALA A 50 -9.39 12.86 -4.68
CA ALA A 50 -9.12 12.42 -6.05
C ALA A 50 -9.85 11.10 -6.40
N MET A 51 -10.32 10.34 -5.40
CA MET A 51 -11.02 9.08 -5.64
C MET A 51 -12.48 9.36 -6.04
N ASP A 52 -12.86 8.87 -7.22
CA ASP A 52 -14.23 8.94 -7.71
C ASP A 52 -15.19 8.24 -6.71
N PRO A 53 -16.33 8.86 -6.35
CA PRO A 53 -17.30 8.26 -5.43
C PRO A 53 -17.79 6.87 -5.83
N ALA A 54 -17.92 6.58 -7.13
CA ALA A 54 -18.31 5.27 -7.63
C ALA A 54 -17.23 4.22 -7.38
N VAL A 55 -15.95 4.56 -7.59
CA VAL A 55 -14.81 3.68 -7.26
C VAL A 55 -14.74 3.46 -5.76
N ARG A 56 -14.88 4.53 -4.97
CA ARG A 56 -14.91 4.43 -3.49
C ARG A 56 -16.02 3.49 -3.03
N ARG A 57 -17.22 3.60 -3.62
CA ARG A 57 -18.35 2.73 -3.28
C ARG A 57 -18.08 1.27 -3.67
N ALA A 58 -17.60 1.03 -4.88
CA ALA A 58 -17.27 -0.31 -5.35
C ALA A 58 -16.19 -0.96 -4.47
N TRP A 59 -15.20 -0.19 -4.01
CA TRP A 59 -14.17 -0.68 -3.11
C TRP A 59 -14.73 -1.07 -1.73
N ALA A 60 -15.68 -0.29 -1.19
CA ALA A 60 -16.38 -0.65 0.04
C ALA A 60 -17.24 -1.92 -0.13
N ASP A 61 -17.97 -2.04 -1.24
CA ASP A 61 -18.77 -3.22 -1.56
C ASP A 61 -17.89 -4.47 -1.78
N ASP A 62 -16.64 -4.29 -2.22
CA ASP A 62 -15.59 -5.32 -2.33
C ASP A 62 -14.82 -5.57 -1.01
N GLY A 63 -15.31 -5.05 0.12
CA GLY A 63 -14.75 -5.31 1.44
C GLY A 63 -13.39 -4.65 1.69
N TYR A 64 -13.09 -3.54 1.00
CA TYR A 64 -11.87 -2.75 1.17
C TYR A 64 -10.58 -3.52 0.84
N ARG A 65 -10.64 -4.54 -0.03
CA ARG A 65 -9.46 -5.32 -0.44
C ARG A 65 -8.40 -4.43 -1.08
N VAL A 66 -7.15 -4.65 -0.72
CA VAL A 66 -6.00 -3.98 -1.33
C VAL A 66 -5.06 -5.00 -1.96
N ARG A 67 -4.39 -4.61 -3.03
CA ARG A 67 -3.26 -5.35 -3.60
C ARG A 67 -1.96 -4.69 -3.17
N VAL A 68 -1.13 -5.37 -2.40
CA VAL A 68 0.20 -4.88 -2.03
C VAL A 68 1.23 -5.41 -3.04
N VAL A 69 2.05 -4.51 -3.58
CA VAL A 69 3.12 -4.84 -4.54
C VAL A 69 4.42 -4.12 -4.19
N VAL A 70 5.53 -4.64 -4.68
CA VAL A 70 6.82 -3.92 -4.73
C VAL A 70 7.09 -3.62 -6.20
N PRO A 71 6.99 -2.35 -6.65
CA PRO A 71 7.29 -1.98 -8.02
C PRO A 71 8.80 -2.01 -8.28
N SER A 72 9.21 -1.89 -9.54
CA SER A 72 10.62 -1.66 -9.86
C SER A 72 11.06 -0.28 -9.34
N ARG A 73 12.37 -0.11 -9.13
CA ARG A 73 12.98 1.19 -8.78
C ARG A 73 12.60 2.27 -9.80
N GLU A 74 12.68 1.97 -11.09
CA GLU A 74 12.34 2.91 -12.16
C GLU A 74 10.87 3.36 -12.09
N GLN A 75 9.94 2.43 -11.87
CA GLN A 75 8.52 2.76 -11.69
C GLN A 75 8.32 3.65 -10.46
N TRP A 76 9.01 3.36 -9.36
CA TRP A 76 8.95 4.18 -8.16
C TRP A 76 9.51 5.59 -8.36
N GLU A 77 10.58 5.75 -9.14
CA GLU A 77 11.18 7.08 -9.36
C GLU A 77 10.39 7.93 -10.35
N THR A 78 9.68 7.30 -11.30
CA THR A 78 9.01 8.01 -12.42
C THR A 78 7.51 8.20 -12.23
N ALA A 79 6.82 7.28 -11.55
CA ALA A 79 5.37 7.30 -11.48
C ALA A 79 4.86 8.17 -10.32
N ALA A 80 4.04 9.18 -10.65
CA ALA A 80 3.28 9.91 -9.66
C ALA A 80 2.09 9.07 -9.18
N ARG A 81 1.82 9.12 -7.88
CA ARG A 81 0.68 8.46 -7.23
C ARG A 81 -0.12 9.50 -6.43
N PRO A 82 -1.46 9.38 -6.38
CA PRO A 82 -2.30 10.34 -5.69
C PRO A 82 -2.09 10.33 -4.17
N VAL A 83 -1.60 9.22 -3.62
CA VAL A 83 -1.31 9.06 -2.18
C VAL A 83 0.15 8.66 -2.00
N ARG A 84 0.81 9.32 -1.05
CA ARG A 84 2.19 9.08 -0.64
C ARG A 84 2.25 9.09 0.89
N VAL A 85 2.86 8.07 1.48
CA VAL A 85 3.10 8.00 2.92
C VAL A 85 4.59 8.24 3.16
N ILE A 86 4.87 9.26 3.96
CA ILE A 86 6.23 9.62 4.37
C ILE A 86 6.40 9.22 5.82
N ASP A 87 7.32 8.30 6.09
CA ASP A 87 7.78 8.05 7.45
C ASP A 87 8.79 9.12 7.81
N ALA A 88 8.50 9.89 8.87
CA ALA A 88 9.36 10.97 9.35
C ALA A 88 10.69 10.47 9.98
N GLY A 89 10.88 9.15 10.12
CA GLY A 89 12.19 8.58 10.46
C GLY A 89 12.47 8.48 11.96
N PHE A 90 11.45 8.40 12.82
CA PHE A 90 11.66 8.33 14.28
C PHE A 90 12.24 7.01 14.80
N THR A 91 12.47 5.99 13.95
CA THR A 91 12.85 4.65 14.43
C THR A 91 13.82 3.84 13.56
N GLU A 92 13.88 3.98 12.22
CA GLU A 92 14.67 3.04 11.37
C GLU A 92 15.24 3.61 10.05
N LEU A 93 14.96 4.86 9.64
CA LEU A 93 15.35 5.41 8.32
C LEU A 93 16.05 6.77 8.48
N ASP A 94 17.06 7.06 7.65
CA ASP A 94 17.89 8.27 7.68
C ASP A 94 17.14 9.52 7.16
N GLY A 95 16.03 9.86 7.81
CA GLY A 95 15.19 11.03 7.50
C GLY A 95 13.88 10.70 6.78
N PRO A 96 13.11 11.74 6.36
CA PRO A 96 11.80 11.58 5.74
C PRO A 96 11.87 10.68 4.51
N THR A 97 11.29 9.48 4.63
CA THR A 97 11.36 8.46 3.59
C THR A 97 9.98 8.11 3.11
N GLU A 98 9.78 8.10 1.80
CA GLU A 98 8.56 7.60 1.22
C GLU A 98 8.53 6.07 1.30
N THR A 99 7.59 5.55 2.08
CA THR A 99 7.53 4.12 2.45
C THR A 99 6.48 3.38 1.64
N THR A 100 5.33 3.98 1.41
CA THR A 100 4.24 3.40 0.62
C THR A 100 3.50 4.45 -0.20
N ARG A 101 2.93 4.02 -1.33
CA ARG A 101 2.03 4.82 -2.16
C ARG A 101 0.73 4.06 -2.39
N ALA A 102 -0.34 4.77 -2.68
CA ALA A 102 -1.59 4.13 -3.11
C ALA A 102 -2.14 4.77 -4.39
N TYR A 103 -2.76 3.92 -5.21
CA TYR A 103 -3.51 4.28 -6.40
C TYR A 103 -4.67 3.32 -6.63
N TRP A 104 -5.61 3.73 -7.48
CA TRP A 104 -6.82 3.02 -7.87
C TRP A 104 -7.06 3.20 -9.36
#